data_AF-A0A0A2IPQ9-F1
#
_entry.id   AF-A0A0A2IPQ9-F1
#
_cell.length_a   1.000
_cell.length_b   1.000
_cell.length_c   1.000
_cell.angle_alpha   90.00
_cell.angle_beta   90.00
_cell.angle_gamma   90.00
#
_symmetry.space_group_name_H-M   'P 1'
#
loop_
_entity.id
_entity.type
_entity.pdbx_description
1 polymer ?
#
loop_
_entity_poly.entity_id
_entity_poly.type
_entity_poly.pdbx_seq_one_letter_code
_entity_poly.pdbx_strand_id
1 'polypeptide(L)'
;MSVPNIILPARRPPGATLPFQDTPGTSTAHLTHQWLDLYDRGSKIFPGISAVSSLANLYALWALRDSPTPAPDIFGSSWSTTYLLAVGVTMSIAPFTITVMKDTNAKLKAHARRDDAAGAEGTESMVVSPQEKAKRAREDSEVLGLLQHWSKLNLIRSALPLVGAGIGFYAAVSSWIIP
;
A
#
# COMPACT_ATOMS: atom_id res chain seq x y z
N MET A 1 -15.99 8.92 -20.77
CA MET A 1 -15.50 8.08 -19.65
C MET A 1 -15.79 6.63 -20.01
N SER A 2 -14.77 5.86 -20.37
CA SER A 2 -14.91 4.42 -20.61
C SER A 2 -14.97 3.73 -19.25
N VAL A 3 -16.09 3.08 -18.94
CA VAL A 3 -16.18 2.21 -17.76
C VAL A 3 -15.31 0.99 -18.09
N PRO A 4 -14.22 0.72 -17.35
CA PRO A 4 -13.46 -0.50 -17.53
C PRO A 4 -14.44 -1.64 -17.30
N ASN A 5 -14.60 -2.50 -18.31
CA ASN A 5 -15.47 -3.66 -18.23
C ASN A 5 -14.92 -4.54 -17.10
N ILE A 6 -15.48 -4.42 -15.89
CA ILE A 6 -15.25 -5.39 -14.82
C ILE A 6 -15.82 -6.67 -15.41
N ILE A 7 -14.94 -7.55 -15.87
CA ILE A 7 -15.30 -8.89 -16.33
C ILE A 7 -15.82 -9.60 -15.09
N LEU A 8 -17.11 -9.43 -14.81
CA LEU A 8 -17.79 -10.19 -13.80
C LEU A 8 -17.64 -11.66 -14.24
N PRO A 9 -17.09 -12.55 -13.39
CA PRO A 9 -17.03 -13.94 -13.72
C PRO A 9 -18.45 -14.43 -14.08
N ALA A 10 -18.55 -15.28 -15.11
CA ALA A 10 -19.83 -15.75 -15.62
C ALA A 10 -20.72 -16.25 -14.47
N ARG A 11 -21.99 -15.82 -14.46
CA ARG A 11 -22.99 -16.23 -13.47
C ARG A 11 -23.04 -17.76 -13.39
N ARG A 12 -22.63 -18.32 -12.24
CA ARG A 12 -22.64 -19.77 -12.02
C ARG A 12 -23.93 -20.24 -11.32
N PRO A 13 -24.33 -21.50 -11.58
CA PRO A 13 -25.50 -22.09 -10.94
C PRO A 13 -25.33 -22.19 -9.42
N PRO A 14 -26.44 -22.12 -8.65
CA PRO A 14 -26.41 -22.31 -7.20
C PRO A 14 -25.89 -23.71 -6.88
N GLY A 15 -24.81 -23.82 -6.09
CA GLY A 15 -24.25 -25.10 -5.63
C GLY A 15 -22.87 -25.48 -6.19
N ALA A 16 -22.27 -24.66 -7.05
CA ALA A 16 -20.91 -24.90 -7.52
C ALA A 16 -19.87 -24.68 -6.40
N THR A 17 -19.32 -25.76 -5.84
CA THR A 17 -18.14 -25.70 -4.97
C THR A 17 -16.90 -25.35 -5.79
N LEU A 18 -16.22 -24.25 -5.44
CA LEU A 18 -14.94 -23.89 -6.04
C LEU A 18 -13.86 -24.86 -5.55
N PRO A 19 -13.16 -25.59 -6.43
CA PRO A 19 -11.87 -26.13 -6.05
C PRO A 19 -10.95 -24.95 -5.71
N PHE A 20 -10.25 -25.00 -4.59
CA PHE A 20 -9.19 -24.05 -4.28
C PHE A 20 -8.11 -24.21 -5.36
N GLN A 21 -8.08 -23.30 -6.33
CA GLN A 21 -7.03 -23.28 -7.36
C GLN A 21 -5.92 -22.36 -6.86
N ASP A 22 -4.72 -22.92 -6.69
CA ASP A 22 -3.51 -22.17 -6.33
C ASP A 22 -3.07 -21.18 -7.43
N THR A 23 -3.58 -21.38 -8.65
CA THR A 23 -3.33 -20.53 -9.82
C THR A 23 -4.54 -19.62 -10.11
N PRO A 24 -4.33 -18.30 -10.25
CA PRO A 24 -5.39 -17.40 -10.66
C PRO A 24 -5.96 -17.79 -12.02
N GLY A 25 -7.29 -17.70 -12.19
CA GLY A 25 -7.95 -17.90 -13.49
C GLY A 25 -7.65 -16.81 -14.53
N THR A 26 -6.87 -15.79 -14.17
CA THR A 26 -6.52 -14.62 -14.97
C THR A 26 -5.01 -14.56 -15.18
N SER A 27 -4.55 -14.03 -16.33
CA SER A 27 -3.12 -13.97 -16.63
C SER A 27 -2.32 -13.14 -15.60
N THR A 28 -1.10 -13.58 -15.32
CA THR A 28 -0.16 -12.91 -14.39
C THR A 28 0.16 -11.48 -14.83
N ALA A 29 0.30 -11.26 -16.13
CA ALA A 29 0.46 -9.92 -16.72
C ALA A 29 -0.69 -8.98 -16.31
N HIS A 30 -1.94 -9.44 -16.45
CA HIS A 30 -3.10 -8.65 -16.07
C HIS A 30 -3.12 -8.31 -14.58
N LEU A 31 -2.80 -9.29 -13.70
CA LEU A 31 -2.71 -9.05 -12.26
C LEU A 31 -1.63 -8.01 -11.91
N THR A 32 -0.49 -8.04 -12.58
CA THR A 32 0.58 -7.05 -12.35
C THR A 32 0.21 -5.66 -12.86
N HIS A 33 -0.54 -5.54 -13.97
CA HIS A 33 -1.07 -4.26 -14.41
C HIS A 33 -2.11 -3.69 -13.44
N GLN A 34 -3.03 -4.52 -12.95
CA GLN A 34 -4.01 -4.11 -11.94
C GLN A 34 -3.32 -3.63 -10.66
N TRP A 35 -2.31 -4.39 -10.21
CA TRP A 35 -1.48 -4.00 -9.09
C TRP A 35 -0.77 -2.66 -9.33
N LEU A 36 -0.21 -2.44 -10.53
CA LEU A 36 0.50 -1.21 -10.86
C LEU A 36 -0.43 0.01 -10.84
N ASP A 37 -1.62 -0.09 -11.43
CA ASP A 37 -2.63 0.98 -11.40
C ASP A 37 -3.04 1.31 -9.95
N LEU A 38 -3.28 0.29 -9.13
CA LEU A 38 -3.60 0.47 -7.72
C LEU A 38 -2.45 1.14 -6.94
N TYR A 39 -1.22 0.69 -7.17
CA TYR A 39 -0.02 1.24 -6.54
C TYR A 39 0.18 2.71 -6.92
N ASP A 40 0.08 3.04 -8.21
CA ASP A 40 0.30 4.40 -8.71
C ASP A 40 -0.77 5.37 -8.19
N ARG A 41 -2.04 4.96 -8.14
CA ARG A 41 -3.11 5.76 -7.50
C ARG A 41 -2.84 5.98 -6.02
N GLY A 42 -2.53 4.91 -5.29
CA GLY A 42 -2.21 5.00 -3.87
C GLY A 42 -1.04 5.94 -3.59
N SER A 43 0.02 5.84 -4.39
CA SER A 43 1.23 6.66 -4.22
C SER A 43 0.97 8.16 -4.36
N LYS A 44 -0.10 8.55 -5.06
CA LYS A 44 -0.50 9.96 -5.23
C LYS A 44 -1.42 10.45 -4.11
N ILE A 45 -2.30 9.59 -3.59
CA ILE A 45 -3.34 9.95 -2.61
C ILE A 45 -2.79 9.91 -1.18
N PHE A 46 -2.11 8.82 -0.80
CA PHE A 46 -1.74 8.56 0.60
C PHE A 46 -0.77 9.59 1.21
N PRO A 47 0.23 10.13 0.48
CA PRO A 47 1.09 11.18 1.03
C PRO A 47 0.30 12.42 1.47
N GLY A 48 -0.68 12.86 0.68
CA GLY A 48 -1.53 13.99 1.02
C GLY A 48 -2.33 13.77 2.30
N ILE A 49 -2.96 12.59 2.45
CA ILE A 49 -3.70 12.23 3.66
C ILE A 49 -2.76 12.20 4.88
N SER A 50 -1.57 11.60 4.74
CA SER A 50 -0.59 11.54 5.84
C SER A 50 -0.10 12.93 6.25
N ALA A 51 0.07 13.86 5.30
CA ALA A 51 0.46 15.22 5.57
C ALA A 51 -0.63 15.98 6.34
N VAL A 52 -1.89 15.89 5.90
CA VAL A 52 -3.02 16.55 6.58
C VAL A 52 -3.18 16.02 8.01
N SER A 53 -3.10 14.70 8.21
CA SER A 53 -3.17 14.10 9.55
C SER A 53 -2.00 14.54 10.45
N SER A 54 -0.79 14.60 9.90
CA SER A 54 0.39 15.07 10.63
C SER A 54 0.27 16.55 11.01
N LEU A 55 -0.21 17.39 10.10
CA LEU A 55 -0.46 18.81 10.35
C LEU A 55 -1.50 19.03 11.46
N ALA A 56 -2.56 18.22 11.49
CA ALA A 56 -3.56 18.29 12.56
C ALA A 56 -2.95 18.00 13.95
N ASN A 57 -2.09 16.98 14.04
CA ASN A 57 -1.38 16.64 15.29
C ASN A 57 -0.36 17.72 15.67
N LEU A 58 0.37 18.29 14.70
CA LEU A 58 1.30 19.40 14.95
C LEU A 58 0.56 20.68 15.40
N TYR A 59 -0.61 20.94 14.84
CA TYR A 59 -1.45 22.05 15.28
C TYR A 59 -1.96 21.85 16.71
N ALA A 60 -2.43 20.64 17.05
CA ALA A 60 -2.81 20.31 18.42
C ALA A 60 -1.63 20.49 19.39
N LEU A 61 -0.43 20.05 18.98
CA LEU A 61 0.79 20.25 19.74
C LEU A 61 1.07 21.74 20.01
N TRP A 62 0.92 22.58 18.98
CA TRP A 62 1.11 24.02 19.08
C TRP A 62 0.04 24.70 19.93
N ALA A 63 -1.23 24.31 19.81
CA ALA A 63 -2.33 24.89 20.56
C ALA A 63 -2.23 24.62 22.08
N LEU A 64 -1.69 23.46 22.45
CA LEU A 64 -1.52 23.04 23.86
C LEU A 64 -0.20 23.53 24.48
N ARG A 65 0.66 24.25 23.74
CA ARG A 65 2.03 24.63 24.17
C ARG A 65 2.09 25.41 25.48
N ASP A 66 1.05 26.20 25.77
CA ASP A 66 0.96 27.06 26.96
C ASP A 66 0.15 26.38 28.08
N SER A 67 -0.33 25.15 27.87
CA SER A 67 -1.11 24.40 28.85
C SER A 67 -0.22 23.71 29.88
N PRO A 68 -0.63 23.67 31.17
CA PRO A 68 0.08 22.89 32.18
C PRO A 68 0.22 21.44 31.73
N THR A 69 1.40 20.84 31.94
CA THR A 69 1.63 19.45 31.53
C THR A 69 0.91 18.52 32.52
N PRO A 70 -0.14 17.77 32.12
CA PRO A 70 -0.70 16.72 32.97
C PRO A 70 0.36 15.67 33.32
N ALA A 71 0.11 14.92 34.40
CA ALA A 71 0.94 13.80 34.84
C ALA A 71 1.24 12.83 33.66
N PRO A 72 2.42 12.19 33.64
CA PRO A 72 2.83 11.29 32.57
C PRO A 72 1.73 10.26 32.27
N ASP A 73 1.42 10.10 30.99
CA ASP A 73 0.37 9.22 30.51
C ASP A 73 0.73 7.72 30.72
N ILE A 74 -0.11 6.79 30.25
CA ILE A 74 0.17 5.33 30.34
C ILE A 74 1.46 4.92 29.61
N PHE A 75 2.04 5.79 28.78
CA PHE A 75 3.34 5.59 28.15
C PHE A 75 4.49 6.24 28.94
N GLY A 76 4.22 6.79 30.12
CA GLY A 76 5.19 7.54 30.93
C GLY A 76 5.59 8.87 30.29
N SER A 77 4.82 9.36 29.32
CA SER A 77 5.21 10.38 28.36
C SER A 77 4.37 11.66 28.52
N SER A 78 4.95 12.81 28.17
CA SER A 78 4.17 14.05 28.04
C SER A 78 3.33 14.01 26.77
N TRP A 79 2.18 14.71 26.79
CA TRP A 79 1.31 14.86 25.61
C TRP A 79 2.08 15.31 24.36
N SER A 80 3.12 16.14 24.53
CA SER A 80 3.98 16.61 23.44
C SER A 80 4.76 15.49 22.74
N THR A 81 5.37 14.59 23.49
CA THR A 81 6.08 13.43 22.95
C THR A 81 5.10 12.45 22.30
N THR A 82 3.89 12.31 22.84
CA THR A 82 2.85 11.43 22.28
C THR A 82 2.34 11.95 20.92
N TYR A 83 2.13 13.27 20.75
CA TYR A 83 1.83 13.86 19.43
C TYR A 83 3.00 13.73 18.43
N LEU A 84 4.24 13.93 18.88
CA LEU A 84 5.41 13.74 18.02
C LEU A 84 5.56 12.27 17.58
N LEU A 85 5.25 11.32 18.46
CA LEU A 85 5.22 9.90 18.12
C LEU A 85 4.13 9.59 17.09
N ALA A 86 2.92 10.14 17.26
CA ALA A 86 1.83 9.99 16.29
C ALA A 86 2.24 10.48 14.88
N VAL A 87 2.89 11.65 14.80
CA VAL A 87 3.42 12.21 13.56
C VAL A 87 4.51 11.30 12.98
N GLY A 88 5.50 10.92 13.79
CA GLY A 88 6.61 10.07 13.36
C GLY A 88 6.16 8.72 12.81
N VAL A 89 5.26 8.04 13.51
CA VAL A 89 4.69 6.75 13.09
C VAL A 89 3.87 6.92 11.81
N THR A 90 3.05 7.97 11.69
CA THR A 90 2.26 8.24 10.49
C THR A 90 3.15 8.54 9.28
N MET A 91 4.19 9.36 9.44
CA MET A 91 5.11 9.73 8.38
C MET A 91 6.10 8.60 8.01
N SER A 92 6.32 7.63 8.90
CA SER A 92 7.19 6.46 8.65
C SER A 92 6.72 5.57 7.49
N ILE A 93 5.48 5.75 7.02
CA ILE A 93 4.93 5.04 5.86
C ILE A 93 5.78 5.25 4.59
N ALA A 94 6.28 6.47 4.38
CA ALA A 94 7.07 6.82 3.20
C ALA A 94 8.45 6.13 3.21
N PRO A 95 9.29 6.26 4.27
CA PRO A 95 10.55 5.55 4.33
C PRO A 95 10.35 4.03 4.31
N PHE A 96 9.34 3.46 4.98
CA PHE A 96 9.03 2.02 4.89
C PHE A 96 8.81 1.56 3.45
N THR A 97 8.08 2.34 2.66
CA THR A 97 7.78 2.00 1.26
C THR A 97 9.03 2.08 0.38
N ILE A 98 9.90 3.07 0.60
CA ILE A 98 11.10 3.30 -0.21
C ILE A 98 12.25 2.35 0.16
N THR A 99 12.31 1.87 1.41
CA THR A 99 13.39 0.99 1.87
C THR A 99 12.98 -0.47 1.86
N VAL A 100 11.88 -0.82 2.53
CA VAL A 100 11.48 -2.23 2.75
C VAL A 100 10.77 -2.81 1.52
N MET A 101 9.94 -2.01 0.84
CA MET A 101 9.18 -2.50 -0.32
C MET A 101 9.91 -2.29 -1.66
N LYS A 102 11.11 -1.70 -1.66
CA LYS A 102 11.82 -1.27 -2.88
C LYS A 102 11.98 -2.38 -3.91
N ASP A 103 12.55 -3.50 -3.48
CA ASP A 103 12.94 -4.58 -4.38
C ASP A 103 11.72 -5.30 -4.94
N THR A 104 10.70 -5.55 -4.10
CA THR A 104 9.44 -6.15 -4.52
C THR A 104 8.70 -5.25 -5.50
N ASN A 105 8.62 -3.94 -5.20
CA ASN A 105 7.99 -2.97 -6.09
C ASN A 105 8.74 -2.85 -7.42
N ALA A 106 10.08 -2.90 -7.42
CA ALA A 106 10.88 -2.83 -8.64
C ALA A 106 10.64 -4.04 -9.54
N LYS A 107 10.63 -5.26 -8.97
CA LYS A 107 10.36 -6.50 -9.72
C LYS A 107 8.94 -6.53 -10.29
N LEU A 108 7.94 -6.17 -9.50
CA LEU A 108 6.55 -6.11 -9.95
C LEU A 108 6.33 -5.04 -11.02
N LYS A 109 6.98 -3.86 -10.91
CA LYS A 109 6.96 -2.82 -11.95
C LYS A 109 7.61 -3.28 -13.24
N ALA A 110 8.77 -3.94 -13.16
CA ALA A 110 9.45 -4.47 -14.33
C ALA A 110 8.58 -5.49 -15.07
N HIS A 111 7.91 -6.37 -14.31
CA HIS A 111 6.96 -7.32 -14.89
C HIS A 111 5.74 -6.64 -15.53
N ALA A 112 5.12 -5.70 -14.80
CA ALA A 112 3.95 -4.97 -15.28
C ALA A 112 4.25 -4.15 -16.54
N ARG A 113 5.48 -3.66 -16.72
CA ARG A 113 5.87 -2.82 -17.87
C ARG A 113 6.60 -3.59 -18.98
N ARG A 114 6.76 -4.91 -18.84
CA ARG A 114 7.56 -5.75 -19.74
C ARG A 114 7.10 -5.63 -21.19
N ASP A 115 5.80 -5.56 -21.40
CA ASP A 115 5.19 -5.56 -22.73
C ASP A 115 4.67 -4.15 -23.15
N ASP A 116 4.81 -3.12 -22.29
CA ASP A 116 4.35 -1.74 -22.58
C ASP A 116 5.07 -1.14 -23.80
N ALA A 117 6.37 -1.40 -23.93
CA ALA A 117 7.17 -0.90 -25.06
C ALA A 117 6.77 -1.59 -26.38
N ALA A 118 6.52 -2.89 -26.34
CA ALA A 118 6.06 -3.64 -27.51
C ALA A 118 4.66 -3.21 -27.96
N GLY A 119 3.79 -2.84 -27.01
CA GLY A 119 2.47 -2.25 -27.31
C GLY A 119 2.56 -0.84 -27.91
N ALA A 120 3.45 0.01 -27.38
CA ALA A 120 3.67 1.36 -27.92
C ALA A 120 4.23 1.35 -29.35
N GLU A 121 5.07 0.36 -29.67
CA GLU A 121 5.71 0.20 -30.98
C GLU A 121 4.89 -0.69 -31.94
N GLY A 122 3.68 -1.14 -31.56
CA GLY A 122 2.83 -2.01 -32.39
C GLY A 122 3.45 -3.38 -32.70
N THR A 123 4.41 -3.81 -31.89
CA THR A 123 5.29 -4.95 -32.12
C THR A 123 4.87 -6.17 -31.30
N GLU A 124 3.70 -6.13 -30.66
CA GLU A 124 3.15 -7.17 -29.78
C GLU A 124 3.09 -8.57 -30.43
N SER A 125 2.94 -8.63 -31.75
CA SER A 125 2.84 -9.89 -32.51
C SER A 125 4.19 -10.46 -32.99
N MET A 126 5.32 -9.81 -32.69
CA MET A 126 6.62 -10.36 -33.09
C MET A 126 6.93 -11.68 -32.37
N VAL A 127 7.48 -12.63 -33.14
CA VAL A 127 7.82 -13.95 -32.63
C VAL A 127 8.96 -13.84 -31.63
N VAL A 128 8.61 -13.98 -30.36
CA VAL A 128 9.55 -14.04 -29.25
C VAL A 128 10.40 -15.32 -29.34
N SER A 129 11.71 -15.20 -29.16
CA SER A 129 12.64 -16.34 -29.22
C SER A 129 12.26 -17.42 -28.19
N PRO A 130 12.58 -18.71 -28.44
CA PRO A 130 12.29 -19.78 -27.48
C PRO A 130 12.94 -19.55 -26.10
N GLN A 131 14.15 -18.96 -26.08
CA GLN A 131 14.88 -18.61 -24.86
C GLN A 131 14.16 -17.51 -24.07
N GLU A 132 13.67 -16.49 -24.76
CA GLU A 132 12.94 -15.37 -24.16
C GLU A 132 11.56 -15.85 -23.63
N LYS A 133 10.88 -16.77 -24.34
CA LYS A 133 9.66 -17.42 -23.84
C LYS A 133 9.90 -18.22 -22.55
N ALA A 134 10.99 -18.99 -22.49
CA ALA A 134 11.33 -19.76 -21.29
C ALA A 134 11.65 -18.84 -20.10
N LYS A 135 12.37 -17.74 -20.35
CA LYS A 135 12.63 -16.70 -19.33
C LYS A 135 11.34 -16.06 -18.83
N ARG A 136 10.42 -15.67 -19.73
CA ARG A 136 9.12 -15.11 -19.36
C ARG A 136 8.28 -16.08 -18.53
N ALA A 137 8.22 -17.35 -18.91
CA ALA A 137 7.48 -18.35 -18.13
C ALA A 137 8.02 -18.50 -16.70
N ARG A 138 9.34 -18.40 -16.53
CA ARG A 138 9.96 -18.38 -15.19
C ARG A 138 9.58 -17.12 -14.41
N GLU A 139 9.72 -15.94 -15.01
CA GLU A 139 9.35 -14.67 -14.37
C GLU A 139 7.88 -14.67 -13.95
N ASP A 140 6.99 -15.11 -14.84
CA ASP A 140 5.54 -15.21 -14.60
C ASP A 140 5.24 -16.13 -13.41
N SER A 141 6.02 -17.21 -13.21
CA SER A 141 5.87 -18.10 -12.06
C SER A 141 6.29 -17.46 -10.73
N GLU A 142 7.24 -16.52 -10.75
CA GLU A 142 7.73 -15.81 -9.57
C GLU A 142 6.79 -14.65 -9.15
N VAL A 143 5.97 -14.13 -10.07
CA VAL A 143 5.05 -13.00 -9.84
C VAL A 143 4.06 -13.26 -8.71
N LEU A 144 3.47 -14.46 -8.64
CA LEU A 144 2.49 -14.76 -7.60
C LEU A 144 3.11 -14.69 -6.19
N GLY A 145 4.33 -15.21 -6.05
CA GLY A 145 5.10 -15.10 -4.81
C GLY A 145 5.44 -13.64 -4.47
N LEU A 146 5.80 -12.83 -5.47
CA LEU A 146 6.05 -11.40 -5.29
C LEU A 146 4.78 -10.64 -4.87
N LEU A 147 3.62 -10.94 -5.45
CA LEU A 147 2.35 -10.33 -5.08
C LEU A 147 1.92 -10.73 -3.66
N GLN A 148 2.11 -11.99 -3.27
CA GLN A 148 1.86 -12.46 -1.91
C GLN A 148 2.79 -11.76 -0.90
N HIS A 149 4.07 -11.64 -1.21
CA HIS A 149 5.03 -10.94 -0.37
C HIS A 149 4.69 -9.45 -0.27
N TRP A 150 4.39 -8.81 -1.40
CA TRP A 150 3.94 -7.42 -1.44
C TRP A 150 2.69 -7.20 -0.60
N SER A 151 1.72 -8.12 -0.65
CA SER A 151 0.49 -8.05 0.15
C SER A 151 0.80 -8.02 1.65
N LYS A 152 1.71 -8.90 2.11
CA LYS A 152 2.17 -8.92 3.52
C LYS A 152 2.83 -7.60 3.91
N LEU A 153 3.72 -7.07 3.07
CA LEU A 153 4.37 -5.78 3.32
C LEU A 153 3.37 -4.61 3.31
N ASN A 154 2.40 -4.65 2.41
CA ASN A 154 1.36 -3.62 2.30
C ASN A 154 0.43 -3.63 3.53
N LEU A 155 0.18 -4.80 4.12
CA LEU A 155 -0.53 -4.91 5.40
C LEU A 155 0.23 -4.17 6.51
N ILE A 156 1.53 -4.44 6.66
CA ILE A 156 2.39 -3.73 7.63
C ILE A 156 2.38 -2.23 7.38
N ARG A 157 2.55 -1.82 6.12
CA ARG A 157 2.51 -0.42 5.70
C ARG A 157 1.20 0.26 6.11
N SER A 158 0.06 -0.43 5.99
CA SER A 158 -1.25 0.10 6.36
C SER A 158 -1.49 0.18 7.87
N ALA A 159 -0.81 -0.65 8.66
CA ALA A 159 -0.90 -0.61 10.12
C ALA A 159 -0.23 0.64 10.71
N LEU A 160 0.85 1.14 10.09
CA LEU A 160 1.56 2.34 10.54
C LEU A 160 0.65 3.58 10.72
N PRO A 161 -0.05 4.07 9.67
CA PRO A 161 -0.94 5.22 9.84
C PRO A 161 -2.13 4.93 10.77
N LEU A 162 -2.59 3.68 10.86
CA LEU A 162 -3.65 3.30 11.80
C LEU A 162 -3.18 3.43 13.25
N VAL A 163 -1.98 2.94 13.56
CA VAL A 163 -1.37 3.08 14.89
C VAL A 163 -1.10 4.56 15.19
N GLY A 164 -0.55 5.31 14.23
CA GLY A 164 -0.32 6.74 14.37
C GLY A 164 -1.61 7.52 14.67
N ALA A 165 -2.71 7.20 13.98
CA ALA A 165 -4.03 7.77 14.25
C ALA A 165 -4.55 7.42 15.65
N GLY A 166 -4.36 6.18 16.09
CA GLY A 166 -4.70 5.75 17.45
C GLY A 166 -3.93 6.50 18.53
N ILE A 167 -2.62 6.70 18.34
CA ILE A 167 -1.77 7.48 19.26
C ILE A 167 -2.21 8.94 19.29
N GLY A 168 -2.47 9.57 18.14
CA GLY A 168 -2.92 10.95 18.06
C GLY A 168 -4.31 11.16 18.69
N PHE A 169 -5.23 10.22 18.48
CA PHE A 169 -6.54 10.22 19.13
C PHE A 169 -6.42 10.08 20.65
N TYR A 170 -5.60 9.15 21.12
CA TYR A 170 -5.34 8.98 22.54
C TYR A 170 -4.77 10.25 23.18
N ALA A 171 -3.78 10.89 22.53
CA ALA A 171 -3.20 12.15 22.99
C ALA A 171 -4.25 13.27 23.07
N ALA A 172 -5.15 13.37 22.08
CA ALA A 172 -6.23 14.35 22.10
C ALA A 172 -7.23 14.11 23.24
N VAL A 173 -7.61 12.85 23.48
CA VAL A 173 -8.53 12.51 24.58
C VAL A 173 -7.86 12.74 25.94
N SER A 174 -6.58 12.38 26.12
CA SER A 174 -5.89 12.53 27.40
C SER A 174 -5.53 13.97 27.74
N SER A 175 -5.19 14.80 26.74
CA SER A 175 -4.84 16.21 26.96
C SER A 175 -6.04 17.12 27.23
N TRP A 176 -7.26 16.70 26.87
CA TRP A 176 -8.48 17.50 27.05
C TRP A 176 -9.35 17.05 28.23
N ILE A 177 -9.14 15.85 28.79
CA ILE A 177 -9.99 15.27 29.86
C ILE A 177 -9.43 15.49 31.28
N ILE A 178 -8.22 16.03 31.43
CA ILE A 178 -7.61 16.23 32.75
C ILE A 178 -7.68 17.73 33.12
N PRO A 179 -8.62 18.16 34.00
CA PRO A 179 -8.59 19.46 34.64
C PRO A 179 -7.43 19.58 35.64
#